data_AF-A0A949XI48-F1
#
_entry.id   AF-A0A949XI48-F1
#
_cell.length_a   1.000
_cell.length_b   1.000
_cell.length_c   1.000
_cell.angle_alpha   90.00
_cell.angle_beta   90.00
_cell.angle_gamma   90.00
#
_symmetry.space_group_name_H-M   'P 1'
#
loop_
_entity.id
_entity.type
_entity.pdbx_description
1 polymer ?
#
loop_
_entity_poly.entity_id
_entity_poly.type
_entity_poly.pdbx_seq_one_letter_code
_entity_poly.pdbx_strand_id
1 'polypeptide(L)'
;MEHLATHLHYIGTLIGINMRAHHGDVKRTVSLGLAMLFQNLMFFTLWVIFFHTVQQVKGWQLADLGLMYGTVATAVGLTIFMADGVRTIGTKIQNGSIDGLLARPRHALLPLILSRSNSASLGDILSGPIYWFLFGHATASQIPLLLVITVMASSIFLSSLVIFYSMPFWVSNSQRFPDQMFDILIIFCSIPQHAQTDAVKVVMFSLLPAGFISLIPVGLLHQFDARMLALMMAATLFYGVLAVIIFNAGVRRYVQARG
;
A
#
# COMPACT_ATOMS: atom_id res chain seq x y z
N MET A 1 -1.14 12.62 -28.26
CA MET A 1 0.14 12.50 -27.53
C MET A 1 0.39 13.66 -26.57
N GLU A 2 0.05 14.90 -26.96
CA GLU A 2 0.21 16.12 -26.14
C GLU A 2 -0.50 16.06 -24.77
N HIS A 3 -1.75 15.58 -24.73
CA HIS A 3 -2.53 15.44 -23.49
C HIS A 3 -1.90 14.45 -22.48
N LEU A 4 -1.26 13.38 -22.97
CA LEU A 4 -0.57 12.40 -22.12
C LEU A 4 0.71 12.99 -21.53
N ALA A 5 1.48 13.73 -22.34
CA ALA A 5 2.68 14.42 -21.88
C ALA A 5 2.34 15.48 -20.80
N THR A 6 1.24 16.22 -20.96
CA THR A 6 0.78 17.17 -19.94
C THR A 6 0.37 16.48 -18.64
N HIS A 7 -0.28 15.32 -18.70
CA HIS A 7 -0.63 14.53 -17.51
C HIS A 7 0.60 13.98 -16.79
N LEU A 8 1.55 13.41 -17.53
CA LEU A 8 2.80 12.89 -16.96
C LEU A 8 3.64 14.00 -16.35
N HIS A 9 3.74 15.16 -17.01
CA HIS A 9 4.43 16.33 -16.48
C HIS A 9 3.76 16.84 -15.19
N TYR A 10 2.43 16.84 -15.13
CA TYR A 10 1.70 17.21 -13.93
C TYR A 10 1.94 16.24 -12.76
N ILE A 11 1.89 14.93 -13.01
CA ILE A 11 2.25 13.90 -12.01
C ILE A 11 3.68 14.12 -11.52
N GLY A 12 4.62 14.30 -12.44
CA GLY A 12 6.03 14.56 -12.12
C GLY A 12 6.21 15.84 -11.30
N THR A 13 5.43 16.88 -11.57
CA THR A 13 5.43 18.13 -10.79
C THR A 13 4.91 17.92 -9.38
N LEU A 14 3.81 17.17 -9.20
CA LEU A 14 3.27 16.84 -7.88
C LEU A 14 4.27 16.01 -7.06
N ILE A 15 4.86 14.98 -7.67
CA ILE A 15 5.91 14.17 -7.04
C ILE A 15 7.11 15.05 -6.70
N GLY A 16 7.54 15.93 -7.61
CA GLY A 16 8.67 16.83 -7.38
C GLY A 16 8.45 17.81 -6.23
N ILE A 17 7.25 18.41 -6.13
CA ILE A 17 6.87 19.28 -5.01
C ILE A 17 6.87 18.50 -3.70
N ASN A 18 6.31 17.30 -3.73
CA ASN A 18 6.23 16.40 -2.59
C ASN A 18 7.64 15.97 -2.11
N MET A 19 8.54 15.59 -3.02
CA MET A 19 9.93 15.23 -2.71
C MET A 19 10.76 16.40 -2.14
N ARG A 20 10.55 17.62 -2.64
CA ARG A 20 11.25 18.82 -2.14
C ARG A 20 11.00 19.09 -0.65
N ALA A 21 9.88 18.63 -0.10
CA ALA A 21 9.62 18.73 1.34
C ALA A 21 10.62 17.92 2.19
N HIS A 22 11.19 16.83 1.66
CA HIS A 22 12.17 16.00 2.38
C HIS A 22 13.60 16.55 2.30
N HIS A 23 13.94 17.24 1.21
CA HIS A 23 15.27 17.82 1.01
C HIS A 23 15.61 18.92 2.03
N GLY A 24 14.60 19.57 2.62
CA GLY A 24 14.80 20.58 3.66
C GLY A 24 15.28 20.04 5.01
N ASP A 25 15.11 18.73 5.26
CA ASP A 25 15.47 18.10 6.54
C ASP A 25 15.91 16.63 6.33
N VAL A 26 17.06 16.48 5.66
CA VAL A 26 17.66 15.16 5.37
C VAL A 26 17.95 14.38 6.65
N LYS A 27 18.39 15.06 7.71
CA LYS A 27 18.70 14.41 9.00
C LYS A 27 17.47 13.74 9.59
N ARG A 28 16.33 14.44 9.62
CA ARG A 28 15.05 13.87 10.06
C ARG A 28 14.58 12.73 9.16
N THR A 29 14.73 12.89 7.85
CA THR A 29 14.33 11.85 6.88
C THR A 29 15.12 10.56 7.11
N VAL A 30 16.43 10.65 7.27
CA VAL A 30 17.30 9.50 7.56
C VAL A 30 16.99 8.91 8.92
N SER A 31 16.81 9.72 9.97
CA SER A 31 16.53 9.18 11.31
C SER A 31 15.19 8.46 11.39
N LEU A 32 14.13 9.00 10.77
CA LEU A 32 12.83 8.35 10.70
C LEU A 32 12.87 7.06 9.87
N GLY A 33 13.56 7.07 8.74
CA GLY A 33 13.74 5.86 7.91
C GLY A 33 14.49 4.76 8.66
N LEU A 34 15.57 5.10 9.37
CA LEU A 34 16.32 4.15 10.19
C LEU A 34 15.50 3.62 11.37
N ALA A 35 14.72 4.47 12.03
CA ALA A 35 13.83 4.05 13.11
C ALA A 35 12.76 3.07 12.62
N MET A 36 12.15 3.33 11.45
CA MET A 36 11.16 2.44 10.84
C MET A 36 11.79 1.11 10.41
N LEU A 37 12.98 1.14 9.78
CA LEU A 37 13.73 -0.06 9.44
C LEU A 37 14.03 -0.90 10.69
N PHE A 38 14.50 -0.26 11.77
CA PHE A 38 14.78 -0.94 13.03
C PHE A 38 13.52 -1.56 13.63
N GLN A 39 12.40 -0.83 13.65
CA GLN A 39 11.11 -1.33 14.12
C GLN A 39 10.66 -2.56 13.31
N ASN A 40 10.78 -2.51 11.99
CA ASN A 40 10.45 -3.63 11.12
C ASN A 40 11.28 -4.87 11.46
N LEU A 41 12.60 -4.74 11.53
CA LEU A 41 13.51 -5.85 11.85
C LEU A 41 13.26 -6.41 13.25
N MET A 42 12.97 -5.55 14.23
CA MET A 42 12.57 -5.97 15.57
C MET A 42 11.31 -6.83 15.55
N PHE A 43 10.28 -6.40 14.82
CA PHE A 43 9.05 -7.18 14.69
C PHE A 43 9.30 -8.52 13.97
N PHE A 44 10.08 -8.51 12.90
CA PHE A 44 10.42 -9.73 12.16
C PHE A 44 11.25 -10.72 12.99
N THR A 45 12.06 -10.23 13.94
CA THR A 45 12.82 -11.08 14.86
C THR A 45 11.91 -12.00 15.68
N LEU A 46 10.67 -11.58 15.98
CA LEU A 46 9.69 -12.46 16.65
C LEU A 46 9.36 -13.69 15.79
N TRP A 47 9.26 -13.52 14.47
CA TRP A 47 9.08 -14.64 13.55
C TRP A 47 10.33 -15.51 13.46
N VAL A 48 11.52 -14.92 13.45
CA VAL A 48 12.78 -15.69 13.48
C VAL A 48 12.82 -16.59 14.72
N ILE A 49 12.51 -16.04 15.90
CA ILE A 49 12.47 -16.82 17.16
C ILE A 49 11.37 -17.88 17.11
N PHE A 50 10.19 -17.55 16.60
CA PHE A 50 9.08 -18.48 16.47
C PHE A 50 9.44 -19.66 15.56
N PHE A 51 9.98 -19.40 14.37
CA PHE A 51 10.35 -20.43 13.39
C PHE A 51 11.59 -21.23 13.76
N HIS A 52 12.43 -20.71 14.68
CA HIS A 52 13.47 -21.52 15.30
C HIS A 52 12.88 -22.68 16.12
N THR A 53 11.69 -22.48 16.71
CA THR A 53 10.98 -23.52 17.48
C THR A 53 10.03 -24.32 16.60
N VAL A 54 9.21 -23.64 15.81
CA VAL A 54 8.21 -24.22 14.91
C VAL A 54 8.77 -24.22 13.49
N GLN A 55 9.37 -25.33 13.08
CA GLN A 55 10.08 -25.44 11.80
C GLN A 55 9.22 -25.10 10.57
N GLN A 56 7.91 -25.37 10.64
CA GLN A 56 6.96 -24.99 9.60
C GLN A 56 5.54 -24.84 10.14
N VAL A 57 4.75 -23.95 9.52
CA VAL A 57 3.32 -23.77 9.81
C VAL A 57 2.52 -23.95 8.54
N LYS A 58 1.78 -25.07 8.43
CA LYS A 58 0.97 -25.42 7.24
C LYS A 58 1.74 -25.25 5.90
N GLY A 59 3.01 -25.68 5.89
CA GLY A 59 3.90 -25.59 4.72
C GLY A 59 4.64 -24.27 4.57
N TRP A 60 4.38 -23.26 5.42
CA TRP A 60 5.16 -22.03 5.43
C TRP A 60 6.40 -22.17 6.29
N GLN A 61 7.53 -21.69 5.78
CA GLN A 61 8.81 -21.57 6.46
C GLN A 61 9.21 -20.10 6.66
N LEU A 62 10.26 -19.86 7.43
CA LEU A 62 10.79 -18.50 7.65
C LEU A 62 11.14 -17.79 6.33
N ALA A 63 11.61 -18.54 5.32
CA ALA A 63 11.91 -17.99 4.00
C ALA A 63 10.67 -17.40 3.32
N ASP A 64 9.54 -18.09 3.40
CA ASP A 64 8.27 -17.64 2.82
C ASP A 64 7.79 -16.35 3.50
N LEU A 65 8.00 -16.24 4.82
CA LEU A 65 7.76 -15.00 5.53
C LEU A 65 8.73 -13.90 5.09
N GLY A 66 10.01 -14.20 4.85
CA GLY A 66 10.96 -13.22 4.31
C GLY A 66 10.52 -12.68 2.95
N LEU A 67 10.04 -13.56 2.05
CA LEU A 67 9.48 -13.14 0.77
C LEU A 67 8.22 -12.28 0.95
N MET A 68 7.29 -12.73 1.80
CA MET A 68 6.04 -12.03 2.12
C MET A 68 6.29 -10.64 2.72
N TYR A 69 7.07 -10.57 3.80
CA TYR A 69 7.39 -9.33 4.50
C TYR A 69 8.16 -8.38 3.60
N GLY A 70 9.05 -8.89 2.75
CA GLY A 70 9.74 -8.06 1.78
C GLY A 70 8.77 -7.38 0.83
N THR A 71 7.83 -8.15 0.25
CA THR A 71 6.84 -7.62 -0.69
C THR A 71 5.89 -6.65 -0.01
N VAL A 72 5.39 -6.98 1.18
CA VAL A 72 4.48 -6.11 1.94
C VAL A 72 5.17 -4.83 2.36
N ALA A 73 6.37 -4.90 2.95
CA ALA A 73 7.11 -3.74 3.41
C ALA A 73 7.43 -2.78 2.25
N THR A 74 7.94 -3.29 1.13
CA THR A 74 8.17 -2.43 -0.04
C THR A 74 6.85 -1.91 -0.63
N ALA A 75 5.80 -2.72 -0.68
CA ALA A 75 4.54 -2.30 -1.28
C ALA A 75 3.87 -1.16 -0.50
N VAL A 76 3.81 -1.31 0.83
CA VAL A 76 3.31 -0.31 1.78
C VAL A 76 4.23 0.90 1.77
N GLY A 77 5.54 0.68 1.85
CA GLY A 77 6.56 1.71 1.83
C GLY A 77 6.46 2.62 0.62
N LEU A 78 6.39 2.06 -0.59
CA LEU A 78 6.19 2.82 -1.83
C LEU A 78 4.88 3.61 -1.80
N THR A 79 3.80 2.99 -1.33
CA THR A 79 2.48 3.62 -1.27
C THR A 79 2.49 4.82 -0.33
N ILE A 80 2.97 4.66 0.90
CA ILE A 80 2.93 5.71 1.93
C ILE A 80 4.03 6.75 1.69
N PHE A 81 5.18 6.36 1.13
CA PHE A 81 6.21 7.31 0.73
C PHE A 81 5.67 8.29 -0.33
N MET A 82 4.93 7.81 -1.34
CA MET A 82 4.46 8.67 -2.44
C MET A 82 3.08 9.29 -2.20
N ALA A 83 2.18 8.55 -1.54
CA ALA A 83 0.74 8.81 -1.56
C ALA A 83 0.08 8.87 -0.17
N ASP A 84 0.83 9.23 0.89
CA ASP A 84 0.30 9.43 2.26
C ASP A 84 -0.82 10.48 2.32
N GLY A 85 -0.91 11.36 1.33
CA GLY A 85 -2.00 12.33 1.19
C GLY A 85 -3.40 11.70 1.19
N VAL A 86 -3.53 10.43 0.79
CA VAL A 86 -4.80 9.68 0.86
C VAL A 86 -5.38 9.65 2.27
N ARG A 87 -4.52 9.64 3.30
CA ARG A 87 -4.95 9.57 4.70
C ARG A 87 -5.53 10.90 5.22
N THR A 88 -5.37 11.97 4.45
CA THR A 88 -5.87 13.31 4.81
C THR A 88 -7.27 13.61 4.27
N ILE A 89 -7.88 12.70 3.50
CA ILE A 89 -9.19 12.94 2.89
C ILE A 89 -10.24 13.27 3.97
N GLY A 90 -10.34 12.45 5.01
CA GLY A 90 -11.29 12.65 6.10
C GLY A 90 -11.08 13.95 6.89
N THR A 91 -9.83 14.38 7.09
CA THR A 91 -9.53 15.65 7.77
C THR A 91 -9.85 16.84 6.88
N LYS A 92 -9.57 16.74 5.57
CA LYS A 92 -9.87 17.79 4.57
C LYS A 92 -11.37 17.99 4.33
N ILE A 93 -12.16 16.92 4.42
CA ILE A 93 -13.63 16.99 4.37
C ILE A 93 -14.17 17.76 5.57
N GLN A 94 -13.70 17.44 6.77
CA GLN A 94 -14.22 18.05 8.00
C GLN A 94 -13.86 19.53 8.14
N ASN A 95 -12.63 19.91 7.80
CA ASN A 95 -12.20 21.31 7.88
C ASN A 95 -12.56 22.14 6.63
N GLY A 96 -13.27 21.55 5.65
CA GLY A 96 -13.67 22.22 4.40
C GLY A 96 -12.54 22.49 3.41
N SER A 97 -11.29 22.17 3.73
CA SER A 97 -10.15 22.44 2.82
C SER A 97 -10.17 21.61 1.54
N ILE A 98 -11.04 20.57 1.46
CA ILE A 98 -11.24 19.80 0.23
C ILE A 98 -11.94 20.62 -0.87
N ASP A 99 -12.72 21.65 -0.53
CA ASP A 99 -13.51 22.43 -1.50
C ASP A 99 -12.64 23.14 -2.52
N GLY A 100 -11.52 23.72 -2.07
CA GLY A 100 -10.55 24.39 -2.95
C GLY A 100 -9.86 23.42 -3.92
N LEU A 101 -9.84 22.12 -3.61
CA LEU A 101 -9.35 21.09 -4.52
C LEU A 101 -10.43 20.68 -5.54
N LEU A 102 -11.68 20.57 -5.10
CA LEU A 102 -12.83 20.21 -5.93
C LEU A 102 -13.23 21.33 -6.90
N ALA A 103 -12.97 22.60 -6.57
CA ALA A 103 -13.21 23.74 -7.44
C ALA A 103 -12.27 23.80 -8.67
N ARG A 104 -11.20 23.00 -8.67
CA ARG A 104 -10.27 22.96 -9.81
C ARG A 104 -10.87 22.14 -10.96
N PRO A 105 -10.63 22.50 -12.23
CA PRO A 105 -11.18 21.79 -13.39
C PRO A 105 -10.56 20.40 -13.64
N ARG A 106 -9.75 19.87 -12.70
CA ARG A 106 -9.04 18.59 -12.85
C ARG A 106 -9.51 17.61 -11.78
N HIS A 107 -9.40 16.32 -12.10
CA HIS A 107 -9.75 15.24 -11.18
C HIS A 107 -8.96 15.35 -9.87
N ALA A 108 -9.68 15.43 -8.74
CA ALA A 108 -9.10 15.75 -7.44
C ALA A 108 -8.27 14.62 -6.81
N LEU A 109 -8.52 13.36 -7.18
CA LEU A 109 -7.87 12.20 -6.53
C LEU A 109 -6.34 12.25 -6.57
N LEU A 110 -5.75 12.47 -7.75
CA LEU A 110 -4.30 12.44 -7.92
C LEU A 110 -3.56 13.53 -7.11
N PRO A 111 -3.94 14.82 -7.18
CA PRO A 111 -3.32 15.83 -6.33
C PRO A 111 -3.62 15.64 -4.84
N LEU A 112 -4.71 14.96 -4.49
CA LEU A 112 -5.04 14.65 -3.10
C LEU A 112 -4.12 13.58 -2.54
N ILE A 113 -3.97 12.45 -3.22
CA ILE A 113 -3.11 11.35 -2.76
C ILE A 113 -1.64 11.77 -2.74
N LEU A 114 -1.18 12.53 -3.75
CA LEU A 114 0.20 13.01 -3.84
C LEU A 114 0.47 14.29 -3.01
N SER A 115 -0.51 14.79 -2.24
CA SER A 115 -0.36 16.03 -1.46
C SER A 115 0.58 15.90 -0.27
N ARG A 116 0.82 14.68 0.21
CA ARG A 116 1.74 14.38 1.31
C ARG A 116 2.50 13.09 1.04
N SER A 117 3.64 12.99 1.69
CA SER A 117 4.55 11.85 1.71
C SER A 117 5.07 11.64 3.10
N ASN A 118 5.41 10.39 3.42
CA ASN A 118 6.02 10.05 4.68
C ASN A 118 7.47 9.58 4.49
N SER A 119 8.43 10.32 5.04
CA SER A 119 9.85 9.96 4.98
C SER A 119 10.19 8.70 5.78
N ALA A 120 9.43 8.37 6.83
CA ALA A 120 9.64 7.15 7.60
C ALA A 120 9.49 5.89 6.74
N SER A 121 8.64 5.94 5.71
CA SER A 121 8.39 4.82 4.79
C SER A 121 9.58 4.46 3.90
N LEU A 122 10.63 5.28 3.86
CA LEU A 122 11.92 4.84 3.32
C LEU A 122 12.48 3.64 4.08
N GLY A 123 12.24 3.56 5.39
CA GLY A 123 12.61 2.39 6.18
C GLY A 123 11.87 1.12 5.74
N ASP A 124 10.60 1.22 5.38
CA ASP A 124 9.81 0.10 4.84
C ASP A 124 10.35 -0.35 3.48
N ILE A 125 10.66 0.61 2.59
CA ILE A 125 11.26 0.35 1.28
C ILE A 125 12.62 -0.36 1.44
N LEU A 126 13.46 0.11 2.37
CA LEU A 126 14.77 -0.49 2.65
C LEU A 126 14.66 -1.86 3.35
N SER A 127 13.62 -2.08 4.15
CA SER A 127 13.36 -3.38 4.81
C SER A 127 13.09 -4.48 3.78
N GLY A 128 12.44 -4.12 2.66
CA GLY A 128 12.08 -5.04 1.58
C GLY A 128 13.20 -5.93 1.06
N PRO A 129 14.26 -5.34 0.47
CA PRO A 129 15.43 -6.08 0.02
C PRO A 129 16.09 -6.91 1.13
N ILE A 130 16.14 -6.40 2.36
CA ILE A 130 16.69 -7.16 3.49
C ILE A 130 15.86 -8.42 3.70
N TYR A 131 14.53 -8.33 3.72
CA TYR A 131 13.68 -9.51 3.85
C TYR A 131 13.78 -10.47 2.68
N TRP A 132 13.74 -9.98 1.43
CA TRP A 132 13.84 -10.83 0.25
C TRP A 132 15.15 -11.63 0.20
N PHE A 133 16.28 -10.97 0.41
CA PHE A 133 17.59 -11.58 0.18
C PHE A 133 18.17 -12.26 1.42
N LEU A 134 18.05 -11.64 2.60
CA LEU A 134 18.64 -12.19 3.83
C LEU A 134 17.79 -13.31 4.43
N PHE A 135 16.47 -13.17 4.39
CA PHE A 135 15.56 -14.12 5.04
C PHE A 135 14.81 -14.99 4.03
N GLY A 136 14.37 -14.41 2.92
CA GLY A 136 13.61 -15.10 1.87
C GLY A 136 14.45 -15.85 0.84
N HIS A 137 15.79 -15.71 0.89
CA HIS A 137 16.73 -16.34 -0.03
C HIS A 137 16.41 -16.11 -1.51
N ALA A 138 15.81 -14.96 -1.84
CA ALA A 138 15.53 -14.59 -3.22
C ALA A 138 16.81 -14.54 -4.05
N THR A 139 16.75 -15.02 -5.28
CA THR A 139 17.89 -14.96 -6.21
C THR A 139 17.83 -13.66 -7.03
N ALA A 140 18.99 -13.14 -7.45
CA ALA A 140 19.05 -11.93 -8.30
C ALA A 140 18.23 -12.06 -9.61
N SER A 141 18.06 -13.26 -10.13
CA SER A 141 17.21 -13.55 -11.30
C SER A 141 15.71 -13.26 -11.05
N GLN A 142 15.26 -13.27 -9.79
CA GLN A 142 13.87 -13.00 -9.42
C GLN A 142 13.59 -11.49 -9.27
N ILE A 143 14.60 -10.61 -9.32
CA ILE A 143 14.43 -9.15 -9.17
C ILE A 143 13.37 -8.58 -10.12
N PRO A 144 13.33 -8.90 -11.43
CA PRO A 144 12.31 -8.36 -12.32
C PRO A 144 10.89 -8.73 -11.88
N LEU A 145 10.68 -10.00 -11.48
CA LEU A 145 9.39 -10.47 -10.99
C LEU A 145 9.03 -9.81 -9.66
N LEU A 146 9.98 -9.72 -8.72
CA LEU A 146 9.82 -9.03 -7.44
C LEU A 146 9.36 -7.58 -7.63
N LEU A 147 9.97 -6.84 -8.56
CA LEU A 147 9.58 -5.45 -8.85
C LEU A 147 8.16 -5.38 -9.41
N VAL A 148 7.81 -6.24 -10.37
CA VAL A 148 6.46 -6.26 -10.98
C VAL A 148 5.39 -6.59 -9.95
N ILE A 149 5.54 -7.68 -9.19
CA ILE A 149 4.54 -8.08 -8.19
C ILE A 149 4.44 -7.05 -7.05
N THR A 150 5.55 -6.42 -6.68
CA THR A 150 5.54 -5.37 -5.64
C THR A 150 4.82 -4.12 -6.11
N VAL A 151 5.00 -3.68 -7.35
CA VAL A 151 4.27 -2.54 -7.91
C VAL A 151 2.77 -2.82 -8.00
N MET A 152 2.40 -4.04 -8.38
CA MET A 152 0.99 -4.48 -8.38
C MET A 152 0.43 -4.51 -6.96
N ALA A 153 1.17 -5.05 -6.00
CA ALA A 153 0.80 -5.06 -4.58
C ALA A 153 0.65 -3.63 -4.01
N SER A 154 1.57 -2.70 -4.32
CA SER A 154 1.45 -1.28 -3.97
C SER A 154 0.19 -0.66 -4.56
N SER A 155 -0.12 -0.97 -5.82
CA SER A 155 -1.29 -0.42 -6.51
C SER A 155 -2.60 -0.91 -5.88
N ILE A 156 -2.67 -2.19 -5.52
CA ILE A 156 -3.82 -2.77 -4.80
C ILE A 156 -3.93 -2.17 -3.39
N PHE A 157 -2.80 -2.03 -2.67
CA PHE A 157 -2.77 -1.44 -1.34
C PHE A 157 -3.24 0.02 -1.37
N LEU A 158 -2.69 0.86 -2.26
CA LEU A 158 -3.13 2.24 -2.47
C LEU A 158 -4.61 2.34 -2.82
N SER A 159 -5.09 1.46 -3.72
CA SER A 159 -6.51 1.42 -4.10
C SER A 159 -7.40 1.12 -2.88
N SER A 160 -6.97 0.19 -2.03
CA SER A 160 -7.66 -0.11 -0.76
C SER A 160 -7.71 1.12 0.15
N LEU A 161 -6.61 1.87 0.27
CA LEU A 161 -6.59 3.09 1.07
C LEU A 161 -7.52 4.16 0.51
N VAL A 162 -7.56 4.35 -0.81
CA VAL A 162 -8.51 5.29 -1.43
C VAL A 162 -9.95 4.90 -1.09
N ILE A 163 -10.28 3.61 -1.12
CA ILE A 163 -11.61 3.12 -0.73
C ILE A 163 -11.92 3.46 0.74
N PHE A 164 -11.01 3.11 1.66
CA PHE A 164 -11.22 3.32 3.10
C PHE A 164 -11.32 4.81 3.44
N TYR A 165 -10.37 5.62 2.96
CA TYR A 165 -10.33 7.05 3.26
C TYR A 165 -11.33 7.89 2.45
N SER A 166 -12.08 7.28 1.52
CA SER A 166 -13.25 7.90 0.90
C SER A 166 -14.53 7.77 1.73
N MET A 167 -14.60 6.83 2.68
CA MET A 167 -15.80 6.63 3.51
C MET A 167 -16.32 7.89 4.24
N PRO A 168 -15.45 8.82 4.71
CA PRO A 168 -15.91 10.07 5.33
C PRO A 168 -16.74 10.98 4.43
N PHE A 169 -16.81 10.74 3.11
CA PHE A 169 -17.74 11.45 2.23
C PHE A 169 -19.22 11.13 2.52
N TRP A 170 -19.53 9.96 3.10
CA TRP A 170 -20.91 9.55 3.42
C TRP A 170 -21.21 9.60 4.91
N VAL A 171 -20.24 9.29 5.77
CA VAL A 171 -20.44 9.17 7.21
C VAL A 171 -19.67 10.28 7.91
N SER A 172 -20.39 11.30 8.39
CA SER A 172 -19.84 12.33 9.27
C SER A 172 -19.29 11.70 10.55
N ASN A 173 -18.13 12.18 11.01
CA ASN A 173 -17.45 11.72 12.23
C ASN A 173 -16.83 10.31 12.20
N SER A 174 -16.53 9.77 11.01
CA SER A 174 -15.94 8.43 10.82
C SER A 174 -14.41 8.39 10.80
N GLN A 175 -13.68 9.43 11.21
CA GLN A 175 -12.23 9.56 10.98
C GLN A 175 -11.38 8.38 11.47
N ARG A 176 -11.75 7.75 12.58
CA ARG A 176 -10.99 6.60 13.12
C ARG A 176 -11.20 5.32 12.33
N PHE A 177 -12.31 5.20 11.61
CA PHE A 177 -12.67 3.96 10.93
C PHE A 177 -11.73 3.65 9.74
N PRO A 178 -11.39 4.60 8.84
CA PRO A 178 -10.38 4.37 7.82
C PRO A 178 -9.01 3.99 8.38
N ASP A 179 -8.58 4.60 9.50
CA ASP A 179 -7.33 4.24 10.17
C ASP A 179 -7.37 2.80 10.71
N GLN A 180 -8.50 2.38 11.30
CA GLN A 180 -8.69 0.99 11.72
C GLN A 180 -8.66 0.02 10.54
N MET A 181 -9.26 0.37 9.39
CA MET A 181 -9.21 -0.47 8.18
C MET A 181 -7.79 -0.56 7.62
N PHE A 182 -7.02 0.53 7.68
CA PHE A 182 -5.59 0.52 7.35
C PHE A 182 -4.81 -0.45 8.24
N ASP A 183 -4.98 -0.35 9.57
CA ASP A 183 -4.28 -1.21 10.53
C ASP A 183 -4.64 -2.69 10.33
N ILE A 184 -5.94 -2.98 10.15
CA ILE A 184 -6.42 -4.33 9.89
C ILE A 184 -5.81 -4.88 8.60
N LEU A 185 -5.77 -4.10 7.52
CA LEU A 185 -5.16 -4.54 6.26
C LEU A 185 -3.68 -4.89 6.45
N ILE A 186 -2.92 -4.06 7.18
CA ILE A 186 -1.51 -4.34 7.50
C ILE A 186 -1.37 -5.65 8.29
N ILE A 187 -2.21 -5.88 9.30
CA ILE A 187 -2.20 -7.11 10.09
C ILE A 187 -2.41 -8.32 9.17
N PHE A 188 -3.43 -8.30 8.30
CA PHE A 188 -3.73 -9.41 7.39
C PHE A 188 -2.62 -9.65 6.36
N CYS A 189 -1.94 -8.61 5.89
CA CYS A 189 -0.77 -8.73 5.02
C CYS A 189 0.43 -9.37 5.75
N SER A 190 0.53 -9.20 7.07
CA SER A 190 1.72 -9.55 7.87
C SER A 190 1.64 -10.92 8.55
N ILE A 191 0.54 -11.65 8.40
CA ILE A 191 0.36 -12.99 8.99
C ILE A 191 0.47 -14.10 7.93
N PRO A 192 0.98 -15.30 8.28
CA PRO A 192 1.01 -16.44 7.36
C PRO A 192 -0.42 -16.80 6.90
N GLN A 193 -0.65 -16.70 5.59
CA GLN A 193 -2.02 -16.76 5.05
C GLN A 193 -2.52 -18.19 4.77
N HIS A 194 -1.64 -19.16 4.49
CA HIS A 194 -2.04 -20.57 4.39
C HIS A 194 -2.54 -21.15 5.72
N ALA A 195 -2.20 -20.51 6.85
CA ALA A 195 -2.69 -20.89 8.17
C ALA A 195 -4.20 -20.63 8.34
N GLN A 196 -4.81 -19.82 7.47
CA GLN A 196 -6.16 -19.30 7.65
C GLN A 196 -7.27 -20.26 7.19
N THR A 197 -8.45 -20.13 7.80
CA THR A 197 -9.67 -20.85 7.39
C THR A 197 -10.20 -20.30 6.08
N ASP A 198 -11.04 -21.06 5.37
CA ASP A 198 -11.56 -20.64 4.07
C ASP A 198 -12.44 -19.38 4.15
N ALA A 199 -13.17 -19.21 5.25
CA ALA A 199 -13.91 -17.98 5.52
C ALA A 199 -12.99 -16.75 5.60
N VAL A 200 -11.84 -16.90 6.27
CA VAL A 200 -10.86 -15.82 6.40
C VAL A 200 -10.19 -15.52 5.05
N LYS A 201 -9.90 -16.55 4.25
CA LYS A 201 -9.41 -16.35 2.87
C LYS A 201 -10.39 -15.57 2.01
N VAL A 202 -11.70 -15.84 2.10
CA VAL A 202 -12.70 -15.06 1.36
C VAL A 202 -12.59 -13.58 1.70
N VAL A 203 -12.45 -13.22 2.98
CA VAL A 203 -12.24 -11.82 3.40
C VAL A 203 -10.93 -11.26 2.80
N MET A 204 -9.86 -12.04 2.83
CA MET A 204 -8.52 -11.65 2.34
C MET A 204 -8.41 -11.49 0.83
N PHE A 205 -9.34 -12.07 0.08
CA PHE A 205 -9.43 -11.95 -1.38
C PHE A 205 -10.61 -11.07 -1.83
N SER A 206 -11.33 -10.44 -0.89
CA SER A 206 -12.47 -9.55 -1.20
C SER A 206 -12.38 -8.22 -0.45
N LEU A 207 -12.78 -8.17 0.82
CA LEU A 207 -12.89 -6.93 1.58
C LEU A 207 -11.52 -6.32 1.88
N LEU A 208 -10.54 -7.17 2.22
CA LEU A 208 -9.18 -6.77 2.56
C LEU A 208 -8.26 -7.52 1.61
N PRO A 209 -7.84 -6.97 0.45
CA PRO A 209 -7.11 -7.72 -0.59
C PRO A 209 -5.68 -8.13 -0.21
N ALA A 210 -5.43 -8.41 1.07
CA ALA A 210 -4.21 -8.93 1.63
C ALA A 210 -3.74 -10.22 0.94
N GLY A 211 -4.65 -11.05 0.43
CA GLY A 211 -4.34 -12.24 -0.37
C GLY A 211 -3.54 -11.90 -1.63
N PHE A 212 -3.95 -10.84 -2.32
CA PHE A 212 -3.23 -10.35 -3.51
C PHE A 212 -1.94 -9.64 -3.15
N ILE A 213 -1.89 -8.98 -1.99
CA ILE A 213 -0.73 -8.17 -1.59
C ILE A 213 0.40 -9.03 -1.01
N SER A 214 0.09 -10.13 -0.32
CA SER A 214 1.11 -10.89 0.41
C SER A 214 1.17 -12.39 0.14
N LEU A 215 0.05 -13.06 -0.20
CA LEU A 215 0.05 -14.50 -0.50
C LEU A 215 0.40 -14.83 -1.95
N ILE A 216 -0.28 -14.22 -2.92
CA ILE A 216 -0.01 -14.49 -4.34
C ILE A 216 1.46 -14.19 -4.73
N PRO A 217 2.09 -13.09 -4.27
CA PRO A 217 3.49 -12.81 -4.57
C PRO A 217 4.44 -13.94 -4.15
N VAL A 218 4.25 -14.51 -2.96
CA VAL A 218 5.08 -15.64 -2.48
C VAL A 218 4.89 -16.86 -3.37
N GLY A 219 3.64 -17.19 -3.73
CA GLY A 219 3.34 -18.30 -4.65
C GLY A 219 4.02 -18.13 -6.02
N LEU A 220 3.96 -16.93 -6.60
CA LEU A 220 4.61 -16.61 -7.87
C LEU A 220 6.15 -16.70 -7.80
N LEU A 221 6.75 -16.43 -6.65
CA LEU A 221 8.19 -16.54 -6.44
C LEU A 221 8.66 -17.98 -6.24
N HIS A 222 7.84 -18.84 -5.64
CA HIS A 222 8.11 -20.28 -5.52
C HIS A 222 8.00 -21.00 -6.85
N GLN A 223 6.86 -20.82 -7.52
CA GLN A 223 6.58 -21.44 -8.80
C GLN A 223 5.80 -20.46 -9.65
N PHE A 224 6.45 -19.93 -10.67
CA PHE A 224 5.81 -18.99 -11.57
C PHE A 224 4.62 -19.63 -12.27
N ASP A 225 3.44 -19.05 -12.06
CA ASP A 225 2.20 -19.39 -12.77
C ASP A 225 1.63 -18.13 -13.42
N ALA A 226 1.58 -18.14 -14.75
CA ALA A 226 1.02 -17.04 -15.55
C ALA A 226 -0.45 -16.76 -15.21
N ARG A 227 -1.20 -17.77 -14.76
CA ARG A 227 -2.61 -17.59 -14.34
C ARG A 227 -2.70 -16.80 -13.04
N MET A 228 -1.83 -17.08 -12.07
CA MET A 228 -1.76 -16.32 -10.82
C MET A 228 -1.32 -14.87 -11.07
N LEU A 229 -0.38 -14.65 -11.99
CA LEU A 229 0.03 -13.31 -12.40
C LEU A 229 -1.11 -12.55 -13.08
N ALA A 230 -1.83 -13.21 -14.01
CA ALA A 230 -2.99 -12.63 -14.67
C ALA A 230 -4.11 -12.30 -13.67
N LEU A 231 -4.34 -13.17 -12.68
CA LEU A 231 -5.28 -12.92 -11.59
C LEU A 231 -4.88 -11.69 -10.76
N MET A 232 -3.59 -11.55 -10.42
CA MET A 232 -3.08 -10.37 -9.73
C MET A 232 -3.22 -9.09 -10.56
N MET A 233 -3.07 -9.19 -11.89
CA MET A 233 -3.29 -8.07 -12.82
C MET A 233 -4.76 -7.67 -12.88
N ALA A 234 -5.66 -8.65 -12.96
CA ALA A 234 -7.10 -8.43 -12.92
C ALA A 234 -7.52 -7.79 -11.60
N ALA A 235 -7.00 -8.26 -10.47
CA ALA A 235 -7.23 -7.65 -9.16
C ALA A 235 -6.71 -6.21 -9.10
N THR A 236 -5.50 -5.95 -9.61
CA THR A 236 -4.93 -4.60 -9.68
C THR A 236 -5.84 -3.64 -10.44
N LEU A 237 -6.33 -4.05 -11.62
CA LEU A 237 -7.26 -3.25 -12.40
C LEU A 237 -8.60 -3.07 -11.68
N PHE A 238 -9.16 -4.16 -11.14
CA PHE A 238 -10.43 -4.17 -10.44
C PHE A 238 -10.44 -3.21 -9.24
N TYR A 239 -9.48 -3.33 -8.32
CA TYR A 239 -9.40 -2.44 -7.15
C TYR A 239 -9.09 -1.00 -7.55
N GLY A 240 -8.26 -0.78 -8.58
CA GLY A 240 -7.99 0.56 -9.09
C GLY A 240 -9.25 1.25 -9.63
N VAL A 241 -10.03 0.54 -10.45
CA VAL A 241 -11.31 1.05 -10.97
C VAL A 241 -12.31 1.27 -9.84
N LEU A 242 -12.44 0.31 -8.93
CA LEU A 242 -13.34 0.39 -7.78
C LEU A 242 -13.02 1.60 -6.89
N ALA A 243 -11.73 1.84 -6.62
CA ALA A 243 -11.27 2.99 -5.84
C ALA A 243 -11.67 4.33 -6.48
N VAL A 244 -11.48 4.46 -7.80
CA VAL A 244 -11.88 5.67 -8.55
C VAL A 244 -13.40 5.85 -8.53
N ILE A 245 -14.17 4.78 -8.73
CA ILE A 245 -15.64 4.82 -8.68
C ILE A 245 -16.12 5.28 -7.31
N ILE A 246 -15.61 4.66 -6.23
CA ILE A 246 -15.98 4.99 -4.86
C ILE A 246 -15.59 6.43 -4.55
N PHE A 247 -14.36 6.85 -4.82
CA PHE A 247 -13.94 8.23 -4.60
C PHE A 247 -14.87 9.24 -5.31
N ASN A 248 -15.18 9.00 -6.59
CA ASN A 248 -16.05 9.89 -7.36
C ASN A 248 -17.50 9.88 -6.89
N ALA A 249 -18.01 8.74 -6.43
CA ALA A 249 -19.32 8.67 -5.80
C ALA A 249 -19.36 9.48 -4.49
N GLY A 250 -18.30 9.42 -3.69
CA GLY A 250 -18.15 10.19 -2.46
C GLY A 250 -18.11 11.69 -2.73
N VAL A 251 -17.31 12.13 -3.71
CA VAL A 251 -17.27 13.54 -4.14
C VAL A 251 -18.64 14.04 -4.59
N ARG A 252 -19.36 13.29 -5.44
CA ARG A 252 -20.71 13.67 -5.89
C ARG A 252 -21.67 13.85 -4.71
N ARG A 253 -21.67 12.90 -3.77
CA ARG A 253 -22.50 12.95 -2.56
C ARG A 253 -22.18 14.16 -1.67
N TYR A 254 -20.89 14.50 -1.57
CA TYR A 254 -20.43 15.64 -0.78
C TYR A 254 -20.83 16.98 -1.40
N VAL A 255 -20.70 17.14 -2.71
CA VAL A 255 -21.14 18.36 -3.42
C VAL A 255 -22.66 18.53 -3.29
N GLN A 256 -23.44 17.45 -3.45
CA GLN A 256 -24.91 17.49 -3.31
C GLN A 256 -25.39 17.84 -1.89
N ALA A 257 -24.61 17.52 -0.85
CA ALA A 257 -24.99 17.87 0.52
C ALA A 257 -24.73 19.36 0.87
N ARG A 258 -23.99 20.07 0.01
CA ARG A 258 -23.56 21.46 0.26
C ARG A 258 -24.16 22.48 -0.71
N GLY A 259 -24.67 22.04 -1.86
CA GLY A 259 -25.47 22.86 -2.78
C GLY A 259 -26.93 22.83 -2.40
#